data_AF-A0A6C0CXK6-F1
#
_entry.id   AF-A0A6C0CXK6-F1
#
_cell.length_a   1.000
_cell.length_b   1.000
_cell.length_c   1.000
_cell.angle_alpha   90.00
_cell.angle_beta   90.00
_cell.angle_gamma   90.00
#
_symmetry.space_group_name_H-M   'P 1'
#
loop_
_entity.id
_entity.type
_entity.pdbx_description
1 polymer ?
#
loop_
_entity_poly.entity_id
_entity_poly.type
_entity_poly.pdbx_seq_one_letter_code
_entity_poly.pdbx_strand_id
1 'polypeptide(L)'
;MDKIQYNEKKQERREKKRKEKRSIEAEEVIFIFEKVLEEWKTIKIFNTLIQKNPNSFIDKKKVETISKGNCKIFPSELSEERYKYYCEIREKVYSYWSSKKDKLHL
;
A
#
# COMPACT_ATOMS: atom_id res chain seq x y z
N MET A 1 -15.43 -15.13 -27.90
CA MET A 1 -14.44 -14.38 -27.11
C MET A 1 -13.28 -15.31 -26.88
N ASP A 2 -12.07 -14.93 -27.28
CA ASP A 2 -10.88 -15.77 -27.15
C ASP A 2 -10.53 -16.02 -25.66
N LYS A 3 -9.92 -17.16 -25.33
CA LYS A 3 -9.57 -17.57 -23.96
C LYS A 3 -8.62 -16.55 -23.30
N ILE A 4 -7.73 -15.96 -24.09
CA ILE A 4 -6.80 -14.91 -23.65
C ILE A 4 -7.58 -13.66 -23.23
N GLN A 5 -8.44 -13.14 -24.12
CA GLN A 5 -9.30 -11.98 -23.85
C GLN A 5 -10.23 -12.18 -22.65
N TYR A 6 -10.75 -13.41 -22.46
CA TYR A 6 -11.57 -13.73 -21.29
C TYR A 6 -10.79 -13.62 -19.99
N ASN A 7 -9.54 -14.10 -19.97
CA ASN A 7 -8.68 -14.07 -18.79
C ASN A 7 -8.28 -12.64 -18.41
N GLU A 8 -7.93 -11.81 -19.39
CA GLU A 8 -7.62 -10.38 -19.18
C GLU A 8 -8.80 -9.64 -18.56
N LYS A 9 -10.00 -9.75 -19.17
CA LYS A 9 -11.22 -9.15 -18.64
C LYS A 9 -11.60 -9.67 -17.25
N LYS A 10 -11.27 -10.93 -16.93
CA LYS A 10 -11.47 -11.49 -15.59
C LYS A 10 -10.48 -10.92 -14.58
N GLN A 11 -9.23 -10.70 -14.99
CA GLN A 11 -8.21 -10.07 -14.16
C GLN A 11 -8.57 -8.61 -13.86
N GLU A 12 -8.88 -7.80 -14.88
CA GLU A 12 -9.28 -6.40 -14.71
C GLU A 12 -10.44 -6.24 -13.73
N ARG A 13 -11.49 -7.08 -13.86
CA ARG A 13 -12.62 -7.08 -12.92
C ARG A 13 -12.22 -7.40 -11.49
N ARG A 14 -11.23 -8.29 -11.29
CA ARG A 14 -10.72 -8.63 -9.96
C ARG A 14 -9.88 -7.51 -9.38
N GLU A 15 -9.05 -6.87 -10.19
CA GLU A 15 -8.23 -5.73 -9.76
C GLU A 15 -9.11 -4.55 -9.37
N LYS A 16 -10.09 -4.20 -10.20
CA LYS A 16 -11.08 -3.16 -9.89
C LYS A 16 -11.80 -3.41 -8.57
N LYS A 17 -12.31 -4.63 -8.36
CA LYS A 17 -12.96 -5.02 -7.09
C LYS A 17 -12.02 -4.95 -5.88
N ARG A 18 -10.74 -5.30 -6.06
CA ARG A 18 -9.74 -5.23 -4.98
C ARG A 18 -9.36 -3.79 -4.66
N LYS A 19 -9.24 -2.94 -5.68
CA LYS A 19 -9.03 -1.49 -5.54
C LYS A 19 -10.19 -0.85 -4.77
N GLU A 20 -11.43 -1.09 -5.18
CA GLU A 20 -12.62 -0.53 -4.51
C GLU A 20 -12.68 -0.92 -3.02
N LYS A 21 -12.36 -2.18 -2.68
CA LYS A 21 -12.29 -2.67 -1.29
C LYS A 21 -11.12 -2.12 -0.48
N ARG A 22 -10.08 -1.61 -1.16
CA ARG A 22 -8.88 -1.06 -0.52
C ARG A 22 -9.25 0.22 0.24
N SER A 23 -10.18 1.03 -0.29
CA SER A 23 -10.70 2.25 0.37
C SER A 23 -9.63 3.24 0.78
N ILE A 24 -8.50 3.22 0.08
CA ILE A 24 -7.36 4.12 0.23
C ILE A 24 -6.70 4.26 -1.13
N GLU A 25 -6.22 5.45 -1.46
CA GLU A 25 -5.58 5.71 -2.75
C GLU A 25 -4.19 5.08 -2.84
N ALA A 26 -3.68 4.93 -4.07
CA ALA A 26 -2.35 4.37 -4.30
C ALA A 26 -1.25 5.25 -3.67
N GLU A 27 -1.33 6.57 -3.85
CA GLU A 27 -0.36 7.52 -3.30
C GLU A 27 -0.35 7.57 -1.77
N GLU A 28 -1.52 7.38 -1.13
CA GLU A 28 -1.63 7.31 0.32
C GLU A 28 -0.92 6.06 0.88
N VAL A 29 -0.97 4.93 0.17
CA VAL A 29 -0.20 3.73 0.55
C VAL A 29 1.29 3.97 0.42
N ILE A 30 1.73 4.60 -0.67
CA ILE A 30 3.15 4.97 -0.87
C ILE A 30 3.61 5.86 0.29
N PHE A 31 2.84 6.89 0.62
CA PHE A 31 3.14 7.77 1.75
C PHE A 31 3.27 7.01 3.07
N ILE A 32 2.37 6.06 3.36
CA ILE A 32 2.48 5.24 4.57
C ILE A 32 3.80 4.44 4.58
N PHE A 33 4.17 3.83 3.45
CA PHE A 33 5.41 3.05 3.35
C PHE A 33 6.65 3.91 3.54
N GLU A 34 6.71 5.09 2.92
CA GLU A 34 7.80 6.06 3.12
C GLU A 34 7.94 6.42 4.60
N LYS A 35 6.83 6.76 5.27
CA LYS A 35 6.87 7.17 6.68
C LYS A 35 7.17 6.03 7.64
N VAL A 36 6.86 4.78 7.27
CA VAL A 36 7.32 3.61 8.03
C VAL A 36 8.84 3.48 7.96
N LEU A 37 9.44 3.69 6.79
CA LEU A 37 10.89 3.65 6.62
C LEU A 37 11.61 4.81 7.33
N GLU A 38 10.93 5.95 7.49
CA GLU A 38 11.37 7.06 8.36
C GLU A 38 11.10 6.81 9.85
N GLU A 39 10.62 5.62 10.23
CA GLU A 39 10.30 5.22 11.60
C GLU A 39 9.19 6.03 12.28
N TRP A 40 8.27 6.60 11.51
CA TRP A 40 7.14 7.33 12.09
C TRP A 40 6.17 6.38 12.79
N LYS A 41 5.68 6.80 13.96
CA LYS A 41 4.56 6.12 14.63
C LYS A 41 3.31 6.18 13.75
N THR A 42 2.55 5.09 13.68
CA THR A 42 1.33 4.98 12.87
C THR A 42 0.31 6.09 13.15
N ILE A 43 0.20 6.55 14.41
CA ILE A 43 -0.66 7.67 14.77
C ILE A 43 -0.24 9.00 14.12
N LYS A 44 1.07 9.24 13.99
CA LYS A 44 1.61 10.43 13.32
C LYS A 44 1.30 10.37 11.82
N ILE A 45 1.50 9.21 11.22
CA ILE A 45 1.18 8.96 9.79
C ILE A 45 -0.30 9.22 9.53
N PHE A 46 -1.18 8.65 10.34
CA PHE A 46 -2.64 8.84 10.25
C PHE A 46 -3.01 10.32 10.32
N ASN A 47 -2.55 11.03 11.36
CA ASN A 47 -2.88 12.44 11.54
C ASN A 47 -2.40 13.29 10.36
N THR A 48 -1.18 13.07 9.87
CA THR A 48 -0.64 13.80 8.72
C THR A 48 -1.41 13.50 7.44
N LEU A 49 -1.87 12.26 7.25
CA LEU A 49 -2.64 11.87 6.07
C LEU A 49 -4.01 12.56 6.07
N ILE A 50 -4.75 12.53 7.19
CA ILE A 50 -6.04 13.22 7.32
C ILE A 50 -5.89 14.75 7.18
N GLN A 51 -4.79 15.32 7.68
CA GLN A 51 -4.50 16.75 7.48
C GLN A 51 -4.25 17.11 6.01
N LYS A 52 -3.54 16.25 5.26
CA LYS A 52 -3.27 16.46 3.83
C LYS A 52 -4.47 16.18 2.94
N ASN A 53 -5.24 15.16 3.28
CA ASN A 53 -6.45 14.74 2.56
C ASN A 53 -7.59 14.51 3.55
N PRO A 54 -8.36 15.56 3.90
CA PRO A 54 -9.49 15.45 4.81
C PRO A 54 -10.60 14.51 4.31
N ASN A 55 -10.66 14.26 3.01
CA ASN A 55 -11.65 13.37 2.38
C ASN A 55 -11.17 11.92 2.30
N SER A 56 -10.01 11.58 2.88
CA SER A 56 -9.54 10.20 2.91
C SER A 56 -10.48 9.32 3.74
N PHE A 57 -10.86 8.16 3.19
CA PHE A 57 -11.67 7.15 3.89
C PHE A 57 -10.83 6.22 4.78
N ILE A 58 -9.57 6.56 5.00
CA ILE A 58 -8.67 5.75 5.80
C ILE A 58 -8.97 5.87 7.30
N ASP A 59 -8.88 4.75 8.00
CA ASP A 59 -8.91 4.72 9.46
C ASP A 59 -7.53 4.35 10.04
N LYS A 60 -7.36 4.57 11.35
CA LYS A 60 -6.10 4.28 12.05
C LYS A 60 -5.71 2.79 11.98
N LYS A 61 -6.67 1.86 12.08
CA LYS A 61 -6.39 0.40 12.03
C LYS A 61 -5.92 -0.01 10.64
N LYS A 62 -6.44 0.63 9.60
CA LYS A 62 -6.01 0.46 8.21
C LYS A 62 -4.56 0.91 8.05
N VAL A 63 -4.18 2.06 8.61
CA VAL A 63 -2.78 2.52 8.63
C VAL A 63 -1.87 1.50 9.30
N GLU A 64 -2.26 0.93 10.44
CA GLU A 64 -1.49 -0.11 11.14
C GLU A 64 -1.38 -1.43 10.36
N THR A 65 -2.40 -1.76 9.57
CA THR A 65 -2.37 -2.94 8.70
C THR A 65 -1.45 -2.70 7.51
N ILE A 66 -1.60 -1.54 6.86
CA ILE A 66 -0.81 -1.14 5.70
C ILE A 66 0.66 -0.97 6.11
N SER A 67 0.95 -0.38 7.27
CA SER A 67 2.33 -0.13 7.72
C SER A 67 3.18 -1.40 7.79
N LYS A 68 2.57 -2.58 7.95
CA LYS A 68 3.22 -3.90 7.91
C LYS A 68 3.48 -4.42 6.49
N GLY A 69 3.25 -3.61 5.47
CA GLY A 69 3.36 -3.95 4.05
C GLY A 69 2.13 -4.67 3.47
N ASN A 70 1.03 -4.80 4.22
CA ASN A 70 -0.17 -5.53 3.77
C ASN A 70 -1.11 -4.65 2.92
N CYS A 71 -0.59 -4.13 1.81
CA CYS A 71 -1.38 -3.39 0.83
C CYS A 71 -0.81 -3.55 -0.57
N LYS A 72 -1.58 -4.17 -1.48
CA LYS A 72 -1.19 -4.34 -2.89
C LYS A 72 -1.74 -3.20 -3.72
N ILE A 73 -0.85 -2.51 -4.45
CA ILE A 73 -1.19 -1.59 -5.53
C ILE A 73 -1.04 -2.34 -6.87
N PHE A 74 -1.92 -2.07 -7.82
CA PHE A 74 -1.88 -2.61 -9.17
C PHE A 74 -1.19 -1.63 -10.13
N PRO A 75 -0.49 -2.12 -11.17
CA PRO A 75 0.20 -1.25 -12.14
C PRO A 75 -0.71 -0.22 -12.81
N SER A 76 -1.99 -0.57 -13.00
CA SER A 76 -3.02 0.30 -13.58
C SER A 76 -3.39 1.50 -12.72
N GLU A 77 -2.91 1.59 -11.47
CA GLU A 77 -3.23 2.66 -10.54
C GLU A 77 -2.20 3.80 -10.54
N LEU A 78 -1.04 3.61 -11.17
CA LEU A 78 0.11 4.52 -11.11
C LEU A 78 0.77 4.63 -12.49
N SER A 79 1.63 5.64 -12.66
CA SER A 79 2.58 5.62 -13.77
C SER A 79 3.58 4.48 -13.59
N GLU A 80 4.21 4.03 -14.69
CA GLU A 80 5.17 2.93 -14.65
C GLU A 80 6.33 3.19 -13.66
N GLU A 81 6.89 4.40 -13.70
CA GLU A 81 7.96 4.82 -12.79
C GLU A 81 7.52 4.81 -11.33
N ARG A 82 6.32 5.31 -11.06
CA ARG A 82 5.77 5.38 -9.71
C ARG A 82 5.43 3.99 -9.17
N TYR A 83 4.99 3.08 -10.05
CA TYR A 83 4.77 1.69 -9.69
C TYR A 83 6.08 0.96 -9.36
N LYS A 84 7.15 1.18 -10.15
CA LYS A 84 8.48 0.64 -9.84
C LYS A 84 8.97 1.13 -8.48
N TYR A 85 8.85 2.44 -8.22
CA TYR A 85 9.17 3.00 -6.91
C TYR A 85 8.37 2.36 -5.78
N TYR A 86 7.05 2.15 -5.95
CA TYR A 86 6.22 1.43 -4.99
C TYR A 86 6.74 0.02 -4.69
N CYS A 87 7.14 -0.73 -5.72
CA CYS A 87 7.70 -2.07 -5.54
C CYS A 87 8.96 -2.03 -4.67
N GLU A 88 9.88 -1.10 -4.95
CA GLU A 88 11.12 -0.95 -4.20
C GLU A 88 10.88 -0.61 -2.71
N ILE A 89 10.02 0.38 -2.43
CA ILE A 89 9.75 0.77 -1.03
C ILE A 89 8.98 -0.33 -0.28
N ARG A 90 8.14 -1.11 -0.97
CA ARG A 90 7.42 -2.23 -0.35
C ARG A 90 8.38 -3.33 0.11
N GLU A 91 9.38 -3.65 -0.70
CA GLU A 91 10.42 -4.61 -0.33
C GLU A 91 11.25 -4.12 0.86
N LYS A 92 11.58 -2.83 0.89
CA LYS A 92 12.24 -2.19 2.04
C LYS A 92 11.40 -2.28 3.32
N VAL A 93 10.09 -2.04 3.23
CA VAL A 93 9.17 -2.16 4.38
C VAL A 93 9.12 -3.60 4.90
N TYR A 94 9.07 -4.60 4.01
CA TYR A 94 9.14 -6.00 4.44
C TYR A 94 10.45 -6.35 5.13
N SER A 95 11.57 -5.90 4.57
CA SER A 95 12.90 -6.11 5.15
C SER A 95 13.04 -5.43 6.53
N TYR A 96 12.49 -4.22 6.67
CA TYR A 96 12.44 -3.48 7.94
C TYR A 96 11.72 -4.28 9.03
N TRP A 97 10.53 -4.81 8.74
CA TRP A 97 9.78 -5.58 9.72
C TRP A 97 10.38 -6.95 10.01
N SER A 98 10.98 -7.60 9.01
CA SER A 98 11.73 -8.85 9.22
C SER A 98 12.88 -8.64 10.19
N SER A 99 13.73 -7.63 9.94
CA SER A 99 14.88 -7.34 10.81
C SER A 99 14.49 -6.92 12.23
N LYS A 100 13.37 -6.21 12.41
CA LYS A 100 12.84 -5.89 13.74
C LYS A 100 12.36 -7.13 14.50
N LYS A 101 11.80 -8.12 13.81
CA LYS A 101 11.38 -9.38 14.43
C LYS A 101 12.59 -10.14 14.97
N ASP A 102 13.67 -10.19 14.18
CA ASP A 102 14.90 -10.89 14.57
C ASP A 102 15.57 -10.24 15.79
N LYS A 103 15.56 -8.90 15.89
CA LYS A 103 16.06 -8.16 17.06
C LYS A 103 15.24 -8.35 18.33
N LEU A 104 13.97 -8.78 18.24
CA LEU A 104 13.10 -8.99 19.39
C LEU A 104 13.31 -10.38 20.05
N HIS A 105 14.03 -11.27 19.36
CA HIS A 105 14.33 -12.63 19.80
C HIS A 105 15.79 -12.79 20.25
N LEU A 106 16.52 -11.69 20.40
CA LEU A 106 17.86 -11.57 21.00
C LEU A 106 17.75 -10.94 22.39
#